data_AF-A0A938SEF8-F1
#
_entry.id   AF-A0A938SEF8-F1
#
_cell.length_a   1.000
_cell.length_b   1.000
_cell.length_c   1.000
_cell.angle_alpha   90.00
_cell.angle_beta   90.00
_cell.angle_gamma   90.00
#
_symmetry.space_group_name_H-M   'P 1'
#
loop_
_entity.id
_entity.type
_entity.pdbx_description
1 polymer ?
#
loop_
_entity_poly.entity_id
_entity_poly.type
_entity_poly.pdbx_seq_one_letter_code
_entity_poly.pdbx_strand_id
1 'polypeptide(L)'
;MTSRERVLAAFERQEPDRVPRWCGASPEFWQKAKRQLGIADDEALRVRFGDDFRRVWARYAGPPFPLSPGATYRTPFGVERHGLGYGQPTSHPLA
;
A
#
# COMPACT_ATOMS: atom_id res chain seq x y z
N MET A 1 7.40 1.60 23.46
CA MET A 1 6.01 1.81 22.97
C MET A 1 5.67 0.74 21.93
N THR A 2 4.40 0.33 21.83
CA THR A 2 3.90 -0.47 20.70
C THR A 2 3.89 0.35 19.42
N SER A 3 3.78 -0.29 18.25
CA SER A 3 3.63 0.42 16.97
C SER A 3 2.46 1.40 17.00
N ARG A 4 1.32 0.98 17.60
CA ARG A 4 0.12 1.82 17.73
C ARG A 4 0.37 3.02 18.64
N GLU A 5 0.91 2.80 19.84
CA GLU A 5 1.24 3.89 20.78
C GLU A 5 2.18 4.91 20.16
N ARG A 6 3.24 4.44 19.49
CA ARG A 6 4.24 5.29 18.84
C ARG A 6 3.60 6.20 17.78
N VAL A 7 2.73 5.63 16.94
CA VAL A 7 2.03 6.39 15.91
C VAL A 7 1.07 7.40 16.54
N LEU A 8 0.29 7.00 17.55
CA LEU A 8 -0.65 7.90 18.22
C LEU A 8 0.05 9.05 18.95
N ALA A 9 1.16 8.79 19.65
CA ALA A 9 1.95 9.84 20.30
C ALA A 9 2.41 10.91 19.29
N ALA A 10 2.90 10.48 18.11
CA ALA A 10 3.29 11.40 17.05
C ALA A 10 2.10 12.24 16.54
N PHE A 11 0.91 11.64 16.35
CA PHE A 11 -0.30 12.38 15.96
C PHE A 11 -0.78 13.36 17.05
N GLU A 12 -0.56 13.03 18.32
CA GLU A 12 -0.88 13.86 19.48
C GLU A 12 0.18 14.94 19.77
N ARG A 13 1.22 15.05 18.92
CA ARG A 13 2.36 15.97 19.10
C ARG A 13 3.14 15.72 20.40
N GLN A 14 3.18 14.47 20.86
CA GLN A 14 4.03 14.01 21.95
C GLN A 14 5.28 13.34 21.39
N GLU A 15 6.38 13.36 22.13
CA GLU A 15 7.63 12.70 21.70
C GLU A 15 7.50 11.16 21.86
N PRO A 16 7.55 10.39 20.75
CA PRO A 16 7.55 8.94 20.82
C PRO A 16 8.95 8.37 21.12
N ASP A 17 9.03 7.07 21.45
CA ASP A 17 10.31 6.38 21.66
C ASP A 17 11.22 6.33 20.42
N ARG A 18 10.66 6.52 19.21
CA ARG A 18 11.36 6.83 17.95
C ARG A 18 10.36 7.37 16.92
N VAL A 19 10.87 7.95 15.83
CA VAL A 19 10.05 8.32 14.67
C VAL A 19 9.30 7.08 14.14
N PRO A 20 7.95 7.15 13.98
CA PRO A 20 7.18 6.09 13.34
C PRO A 20 7.63 5.87 11.89
N ARG A 21 7.70 4.61 11.46
CA ARG A 21 8.18 4.23 10.12
C ARG A 21 7.08 3.53 9.36
N TRP A 22 7.01 3.79 8.06
CA TRP A 22 6.11 3.14 7.13
C TRP A 22 6.90 2.51 5.98
N CYS A 23 6.65 1.23 5.68
CA CYS A 23 7.23 0.55 4.53
C CYS A 23 6.22 0.47 3.37
N GLY A 24 6.18 1.52 2.54
CA GLY A 24 5.42 1.52 1.30
C GLY A 24 6.10 0.68 0.22
N ALA A 25 5.62 -0.54 -0.01
CA ALA A 25 6.19 -1.45 -1.01
C ALA A 25 5.11 -2.23 -1.79
N SER A 26 5.47 -2.71 -2.99
CA SER A 26 4.58 -3.48 -3.85
C SER A 26 4.40 -4.92 -3.35
N PRO A 27 3.27 -5.60 -3.66
CA PRO A 27 3.07 -7.00 -3.29
C PRO A 27 4.19 -7.93 -3.76
N GLU A 28 4.78 -7.67 -4.93
CA GLU A 28 5.89 -8.45 -5.49
C GLU A 28 7.16 -8.30 -4.65
N PHE A 29 7.45 -7.08 -4.16
CA PHE A 29 8.54 -6.84 -3.23
C PHE A 29 8.31 -7.57 -1.91
N TRP A 30 7.10 -7.51 -1.35
CA TRP A 30 6.74 -8.23 -0.12
C TRP A 30 6.99 -9.73 -0.27
N GLN A 31 6.56 -10.32 -1.38
CA GLN A 31 6.79 -11.75 -1.65
C GLN A 31 8.27 -12.08 -1.83
N LYS A 32 9.03 -11.23 -2.53
CA LYS A 32 10.49 -11.40 -2.66
C LYS A 32 11.18 -11.31 -1.29
N ALA A 33 10.86 -10.31 -0.48
CA ALA A 33 11.45 -10.09 0.83
C ALA A 33 11.17 -11.26 1.78
N LYS A 34 9.92 -11.74 1.84
CA LYS A 34 9.55 -12.93 2.64
C LYS A 34 10.37 -14.16 2.25
N ARG A 35 10.48 -14.46 0.95
CA ARG A 35 11.30 -15.57 0.45
C ARG A 35 12.77 -15.43 0.81
N GLN A 36 13.35 -14.25 0.59
CA GLN A 36 14.78 -14.00 0.81
C GLN A 36 15.16 -14.01 2.30
N LEU A 37 14.24 -13.62 3.18
CA LEU A 37 14.46 -13.53 4.63
C LEU A 37 13.94 -14.76 5.40
N GLY A 38 13.34 -15.74 4.72
CA GLY A 38 12.75 -16.92 5.37
C GLY A 38 11.57 -16.57 6.28
N ILE A 39 10.78 -15.55 5.94
CA ILE A 39 9.65 -15.07 6.76
C ILE A 39 8.33 -15.61 6.21
N ALA A 40 7.52 -16.21 7.07
CA ALA A 40 6.30 -16.92 6.69
C ALA A 40 5.12 -15.99 6.36
N ASP A 41 4.96 -14.91 7.12
CA ASP A 41 3.77 -14.05 7.05
C ASP A 41 4.10 -12.55 6.99
N ASP A 42 3.08 -11.76 6.66
CA ASP A 42 3.25 -10.32 6.47
C ASP A 42 3.49 -9.57 7.79
N GLU A 43 2.95 -10.04 8.91
CA GLU A 43 3.12 -9.37 10.19
C GLU A 43 4.56 -9.53 10.70
N ALA A 44 5.12 -10.73 10.58
CA ALA A 44 6.52 -10.99 10.86
C ALA A 44 7.46 -10.12 9.99
N LEU A 45 7.11 -9.90 8.71
CA LEU A 45 7.90 -9.02 7.85
C LEU A 45 7.77 -7.54 8.26
N ARG A 46 6.58 -7.08 8.66
CA ARG A 46 6.37 -5.73 9.22
C ARG A 46 7.24 -5.51 10.45
N VAL A 47 7.21 -6.44 11.40
CA VAL A 47 8.05 -6.40 12.60
C VAL A 47 9.53 -6.34 12.23
N ARG A 48 9.98 -7.17 11.27
CA ARG A 48 11.38 -7.19 10.81
C ARG A 48 11.84 -5.87 10.18
N PHE A 49 10.96 -5.17 9.49
CA PHE A 49 11.24 -3.85 8.89
C PHE A 49 11.00 -2.68 9.86
N GLY A 50 10.40 -2.94 11.02
CA GLY A 50 9.96 -1.89 11.93
C GLY A 50 8.84 -1.04 11.35
N ASP A 51 8.01 -1.62 10.48
CA ASP A 51 6.82 -0.95 9.94
C ASP A 51 5.76 -0.84 11.04
N ASP A 52 5.45 0.41 11.41
CA ASP A 52 4.52 0.72 12.47
C ASP A 52 3.06 0.66 11.97
N PHE A 53 2.83 0.65 10.65
CA PHE A 53 1.50 0.75 10.05
C PHE A 53 0.98 -0.60 9.59
N ARG A 54 -0.34 -0.81 9.77
CA ARG A 54 -1.08 -1.92 9.15
C ARG A 54 -2.13 -1.30 8.26
N ARG A 55 -2.20 -1.79 7.02
CA ARG A 55 -3.11 -1.27 6.01
C ARG A 55 -4.28 -2.23 5.85
N VAL A 56 -5.49 -1.68 5.91
CA VAL A 56 -6.72 -2.37 5.53
C VAL A 56 -7.15 -1.84 4.17
N TRP A 57 -7.51 -2.73 3.25
CA TRP A 57 -8.08 -2.37 1.96
C TRP A 57 -9.25 -3.27 1.62
N ALA A 58 -10.24 -2.71 0.94
CA ALA A 58 -11.33 -3.47 0.36
C ALA A 58 -10.92 -4.04 -1.00
N ARG A 59 -11.35 -5.27 -1.30
CA ARG A 59 -11.29 -5.81 -2.66
C ARG A 59 -12.39 -5.17 -3.50
N TYR A 60 -12.12 -4.87 -4.77
CA TYR A 60 -13.17 -4.51 -5.71
C TYR A 60 -14.16 -5.69 -5.85
N ALA A 61 -15.44 -5.44 -5.59
CA ALA A 61 -16.52 -6.42 -5.65
C ALA A 61 -17.66 -5.97 -6.59
N GLY A 62 -17.39 -5.02 -7.47
CA GLY A 62 -18.34 -4.56 -8.48
C GLY A 62 -18.31 -5.43 -9.75
N PRO A 63 -19.15 -5.09 -10.75
CA PRO A 63 -19.19 -5.83 -12.00
C PRO A 63 -17.86 -5.71 -12.78
N PRO A 64 -17.49 -6.74 -13.57
CA PRO A 64 -16.35 -6.62 -14.47
C PRO A 64 -16.62 -5.53 -15.51
N PHE A 65 -15.54 -4.99 -16.06
CA PHE A 65 -15.61 -3.97 -17.10
C PHE A 65 -14.48 -4.18 -18.12
N PRO A 66 -14.74 -3.88 -19.41
CA PRO A 66 -13.68 -3.86 -20.41
C PRO A 66 -12.72 -2.71 -20.13
N LEU A 67 -11.47 -2.89 -20.54
CA LEU A 67 -10.44 -1.85 -20.55
C LEU A 67 -10.17 -1.44 -22.00
N SER A 68 -10.00 -0.14 -22.23
CA SER A 68 -9.52 0.37 -23.52
C SER A 68 -8.11 -0.15 -23.85
N PRO A 69 -7.72 -0.23 -25.14
CA PRO A 69 -6.36 -0.64 -25.52
C PRO A 69 -5.29 0.18 -24.79
N GLY A 70 -4.36 -0.51 -24.12
CA GLY A 70 -3.26 0.11 -23.35
C GLY A 70 -3.61 0.48 -21.91
N ALA A 71 -4.87 0.41 -21.49
CA ALA A 71 -5.23 0.55 -20.08
C ALA A 71 -4.90 -0.74 -19.32
N THR A 72 -4.31 -0.59 -18.13
CA THR A 72 -3.93 -1.69 -17.23
C THR A 72 -4.88 -1.83 -16.04
N TYR A 73 -5.63 -0.77 -15.73
CA TYR A 73 -6.54 -0.72 -14.58
C TYR A 73 -7.60 0.38 -14.78
N ARG A 74 -8.76 0.23 -14.14
CA ARG A 74 -9.77 1.29 -14.00
C ARG A 74 -10.13 1.47 -12.53
N THR A 75 -10.11 2.70 -12.06
CA THR A 75 -10.51 3.06 -10.70
C THR A 75 -12.02 2.79 -10.49
N PRO A 76 -12.48 2.70 -9.23
CA PRO A 76 -13.91 2.65 -8.93
C PRO A 76 -14.71 3.85 -9.47
N PHE A 77 -14.04 4.96 -9.79
CA PHE A 77 -14.64 6.17 -10.38
C PHE A 77 -14.67 6.16 -11.92
N GLY A 78 -14.33 5.04 -12.55
CA GLY A 78 -14.36 4.90 -14.01
C GLY A 78 -13.14 5.46 -14.74
N VAL A 79 -12.14 5.99 -14.02
CA VAL A 79 -10.90 6.51 -14.62
C VAL A 79 -9.95 5.37 -14.95
N GLU A 80 -9.69 5.17 -16.24
CA GLU A 80 -8.69 4.23 -16.75
C GLU A 80 -7.27 4.75 -16.53
N ARG A 81 -6.33 3.82 -16.31
CA ARG A 81 -4.92 4.10 -16.03
C ARG A 81 -4.02 3.16 -16.82
N HIS A 82 -2.82 3.63 -17.15
CA HIS A 82 -1.79 2.85 -17.84
C HIS A 82 -0.48 2.84 -17.06
N GLY A 83 0.39 1.87 -17.33
CA GLY A 83 1.68 1.70 -16.65
C GLY A 83 1.63 0.70 -15.48
N LEU A 84 2.73 0.63 -14.73
CA LEU A 84 2.91 -0.34 -13.64
C LEU A 84 2.23 0.15 -12.35
N GLY A 85 1.45 -0.74 -11.72
CA GLY A 85 0.78 -0.46 -10.44
C GLY A 85 -0.25 0.65 -10.54
N TYR A 86 -0.12 1.68 -9.71
CA TYR A 86 -1.03 2.84 -9.64
C TYR A 86 -0.70 3.90 -10.71
N GLY A 87 -0.48 3.46 -11.95
CA GLY A 87 0.07 4.25 -13.07
C GLY A 87 -0.69 5.54 -13.43
N GLN A 88 -0.43 6.16 -14.58
CA GLN A 88 -1.02 7.46 -14.91
C GLN A 88 -2.45 7.33 -15.46
N PRO A 89 -3.36 8.30 -15.21
CA PRO A 89 -4.65 8.35 -15.89
C PRO A 89 -4.47 8.39 -17.42
N THR A 90 -5.28 7.64 -18.16
CA THR A 90 -5.27 7.70 -19.63
C THR A 90 -6.03 8.91 -20.18
N SER A 91 -6.87 9.53 -19.35
CA SER A 91 -7.58 10.76 -19.66
C SER A 91 -7.55 11.72 -18.46
N HIS A 92 -7.53 13.01 -18.76
CA HIS A 92 -7.50 14.08 -17.77
C HIS A 92 -8.69 15.02 -18.05
N PRO A 93 -9.90 14.70 -17.55
CA PRO A 93 -11.12 15.43 -17.91
C PRO A 93 -11.16 16.88 -17.39
N LEU A 94 -10.23 17.26 -16.51
CA LEU A 94 -10.13 18.60 -15.91
C LEU A 94 -8.82 19.33 -16.29
N ALA A 95 -8.04 18.78 -17.22
CA ALA A 95 -6.81 19.41 -17.70
C ALA A 95 -7.08 20.32 -18.91
#